data_AF-A0A962RZW2-F1
#
_entry.id   AF-A0A962RZW2-F1
#
_cell.length_a   1.000
_cell.length_b   1.000
_cell.length_c   1.000
_cell.angle_alpha   90.00
_cell.angle_beta   90.00
_cell.angle_gamma   90.00
#
_symmetry.space_group_name_H-M   'P 1'
#
loop_
_entity.id
_entity.type
_entity.pdbx_description
1 polymer ?
#
loop_
_entity_poly.entity_id
_entity_poly.type
_entity_poly.pdbx_seq_one_letter_code
_entity_poly.pdbx_strand_id
1 'polypeptide(L)'
;MKRRWTASLLAIATLSFTLPAAAALPDPVADFNLAPGTVYHWAFVTDGVRDATSTSIADYNAFVTAEANRPGALTAGLGVEWYAIASTATVDARDNAVVEGLVLLLNGTRIATSAADLWDGLIGFQFRRDQFDDFIGIANVWTGTNTAGEAYHVSATQGAYLGTDWISATVGYDYTAGPSWVQGAFDAPGTHNRFYALSAPLTAVPLPAALWGLGSGVAALALRRRTTATPRGA
;
A
#
# COMPACT_ATOMS: atom_id res chain seq x y z
N MET A 1 -55.73 -51.66 1.98
CA MET A 1 -54.37 -51.58 2.55
C MET A 1 -53.60 -50.46 1.85
N LYS A 2 -53.47 -49.28 2.48
CA LYS A 2 -52.76 -48.12 1.91
C LYS A 2 -51.40 -47.98 2.61
N ARG A 3 -50.32 -48.13 1.84
CA ARG A 3 -48.91 -47.93 2.26
C ARG A 3 -48.65 -46.43 2.46
N ARG A 4 -48.07 -46.06 3.61
CA ARG A 4 -47.53 -44.72 3.86
C ARG A 4 -46.00 -44.82 3.88
N TRP A 5 -45.36 -44.11 2.95
CA TRP A 5 -43.91 -43.91 2.93
C TRP A 5 -43.63 -42.55 3.60
N THR A 6 -42.87 -42.54 4.68
CA THR A 6 -42.36 -41.32 5.32
C THR A 6 -40.95 -41.06 4.79
N ALA A 7 -40.78 -40.01 4.00
CA ALA A 7 -39.47 -39.51 3.57
C ALA A 7 -38.97 -38.51 4.63
N SER A 8 -37.83 -38.81 5.25
CA SER A 8 -37.11 -37.91 6.15
C SER A 8 -36.25 -36.96 5.33
N LEU A 9 -36.50 -35.65 5.43
CA LEU A 9 -35.66 -34.58 4.89
C LEU A 9 -34.58 -34.23 5.92
N LEU A 10 -33.32 -34.49 5.58
CA LEU A 10 -32.15 -34.07 6.34
C LEU A 10 -31.80 -32.63 5.91
N ALA A 11 -32.01 -31.66 6.80
CA ALA A 11 -31.61 -30.27 6.57
C ALA A 11 -30.12 -30.11 6.92
N ILE A 12 -29.30 -29.79 5.92
CA ILE A 12 -27.90 -29.41 6.11
C ILE A 12 -27.87 -27.89 6.36
N ALA A 13 -27.52 -27.50 7.58
CA ALA A 13 -27.30 -26.09 7.93
C ALA A 13 -25.86 -25.70 7.52
N THR A 14 -25.74 -24.92 6.44
CA THR A 14 -24.47 -24.28 6.06
C THR A 14 -24.22 -23.08 6.97
N LEU A 15 -23.19 -23.18 7.80
CA LEU A 15 -22.70 -22.10 8.65
C LEU A 15 -21.87 -21.14 7.79
N SER A 16 -22.47 -20.04 7.34
CA SER A 16 -21.76 -19.00 6.59
C SER A 16 -20.95 -18.15 7.56
N PHE A 17 -19.63 -18.32 7.58
CA PHE A 17 -18.71 -17.39 8.23
C PHE A 17 -18.64 -16.13 7.36
N THR A 18 -19.34 -15.07 7.74
CA THR A 18 -19.20 -13.75 7.12
C THR A 18 -17.92 -13.11 7.62
N LEU A 19 -16.86 -13.14 6.80
CA LEU A 19 -15.72 -12.26 7.01
C LEU A 19 -16.19 -10.80 6.87
N PRO A 20 -15.69 -9.86 7.68
CA PRO A 20 -15.95 -8.45 7.44
C PRO A 20 -15.42 -8.10 6.05
N ALA A 21 -16.28 -7.50 5.22
CA ALA A 21 -15.87 -6.96 3.94
C ALA A 21 -14.85 -5.85 4.19
N ALA A 22 -13.60 -6.05 3.75
CA ALA A 22 -12.66 -4.96 3.61
C ALA A 22 -13.34 -3.88 2.76
N ALA A 23 -13.42 -2.66 3.28
CA ALA A 23 -14.04 -1.56 2.57
C ALA A 23 -13.31 -1.37 1.23
N ALA A 24 -14.03 -1.57 0.14
CA ALA A 24 -13.57 -1.23 -1.20
C ALA A 24 -13.48 0.29 -1.29
N LEU A 25 -12.32 0.84 -0.94
CA LEU A 25 -12.05 2.26 -1.15
C LEU A 25 -12.11 2.51 -2.67
N PRO A 26 -12.77 3.59 -3.12
CA PRO A 26 -12.64 4.01 -4.51
C PRO A 26 -11.17 4.35 -4.73
N ASP A 27 -10.45 3.40 -5.33
CA ASP A 27 -9.03 3.51 -5.55
C ASP A 27 -8.80 4.63 -6.58
N PRO A 28 -8.19 5.77 -6.22
CA PRO A 28 -7.75 6.75 -7.23
C PRO A 28 -6.70 6.18 -8.19
N VAL A 29 -6.24 4.93 -7.96
CA VAL A 29 -5.25 4.19 -8.72
C VAL A 29 -5.68 2.78 -9.15
N ALA A 30 -6.98 2.62 -9.44
CA ALA A 30 -7.57 1.43 -10.07
C ALA A 30 -6.94 0.97 -11.42
N ASP A 31 -5.87 1.61 -11.89
CA ASP A 31 -5.21 1.40 -13.18
C ASP A 31 -3.99 0.47 -13.15
N PHE A 32 -3.62 -0.11 -12.00
CA PHE A 32 -2.43 -0.97 -11.92
C PHE A 32 -2.56 -2.34 -12.58
N ASN A 33 -3.73 -2.66 -13.17
CA ASN A 33 -4.03 -3.96 -13.77
C ASN A 33 -3.78 -5.14 -12.81
N LEU A 34 -3.97 -4.93 -11.51
CA LEU A 34 -3.89 -6.00 -10.52
C LEU A 34 -5.08 -6.94 -10.72
N ALA A 35 -4.81 -8.25 -10.62
CA ALA A 35 -5.89 -9.22 -10.61
C ALA A 35 -6.81 -8.96 -9.41
N PRO A 36 -8.14 -9.07 -9.55
CA PRO A 36 -9.05 -8.92 -8.42
C PRO A 36 -8.68 -9.85 -7.27
N GLY A 37 -8.69 -9.34 -6.03
CA GLY A 37 -8.28 -10.07 -4.84
C GLY A 37 -6.77 -10.03 -4.55
N THR A 38 -5.95 -9.39 -5.40
CA THR A 38 -4.53 -9.19 -5.12
C THR A 38 -4.36 -8.29 -3.91
N VAL A 39 -3.56 -8.73 -2.93
CA VAL A 39 -3.15 -7.92 -1.77
C VAL A 39 -1.94 -7.07 -2.15
N TYR A 40 -2.01 -5.78 -1.83
CA TYR A 40 -0.92 -4.82 -2.07
C TYR A 40 -0.87 -3.76 -0.97
N HIS A 41 0.25 -3.06 -0.91
CA HIS A 41 0.48 -1.90 -0.07
C HIS A 41 0.88 -0.74 -0.95
N TRP A 42 0.45 0.46 -0.57
CA TRP A 42 1.03 1.69 -1.07
C TRP A 42 2.23 2.10 -0.24
N ALA A 43 3.17 2.75 -0.92
CA ALA A 43 4.31 3.36 -0.28
C ALA A 43 4.72 4.67 -0.95
N PHE A 44 5.32 5.55 -0.17
CA PHE A 44 5.87 6.83 -0.64
C PHE A 44 6.97 7.33 0.32
N VAL A 45 7.76 8.30 -0.11
CA VAL A 45 8.66 9.06 0.78
C VAL A 45 8.01 10.39 1.14
N THR A 46 7.95 10.77 2.42
CA THR A 46 7.24 11.98 2.86
C THR A 46 7.82 13.25 2.24
N ASP A 47 6.97 14.18 1.81
CA ASP A 47 7.35 15.56 1.50
C ASP A 47 7.81 16.33 2.77
N GLY A 48 7.13 16.10 3.88
CA GLY A 48 7.55 16.60 5.18
C GLY A 48 8.85 15.95 5.67
N VAL A 49 9.48 16.63 6.63
CA VAL A 49 10.66 16.14 7.35
C VAL A 49 10.43 16.18 8.85
N ARG A 50 11.09 15.29 9.58
CA ARG A 50 11.06 15.23 11.05
C ARG A 50 12.40 14.73 11.59
N ASP A 51 12.70 15.09 12.84
CA ASP A 51 13.79 14.49 13.59
C ASP A 51 13.54 13.03 14.00
N ALA A 52 14.61 12.34 14.42
CA ALA A 52 14.62 10.96 14.87
C ALA A 52 14.82 10.84 16.39
N THR A 53 14.33 11.81 17.19
CA THR A 53 14.57 11.84 18.64
C THR A 53 13.58 11.05 19.49
N SER A 54 12.42 10.69 18.95
CA SER A 54 11.40 9.94 19.70
C SER A 54 11.76 8.45 19.84
N THR A 55 11.61 7.92 21.04
CA THR A 55 11.72 6.47 21.32
C THR A 55 10.46 5.69 20.95
N SER A 56 9.36 6.39 20.63
CA SER A 56 8.06 5.80 20.32
C SER A 56 7.85 5.66 18.82
N ILE A 57 7.66 4.42 18.35
CA ILE A 57 7.35 4.16 16.93
C ILE A 57 6.03 4.83 16.50
N ALA A 58 5.10 4.98 17.44
CA ALA A 58 3.80 5.60 17.20
C ALA A 58 3.92 7.06 16.75
N ASP A 59 4.97 7.78 17.18
CA ASP A 59 5.17 9.18 16.79
C ASP A 59 5.53 9.29 15.30
N TYR A 60 6.29 8.31 14.79
CA TYR A 60 6.67 8.23 13.38
C TYR A 60 5.50 7.75 12.52
N ASN A 61 4.71 6.78 13.00
CA ASN A 61 3.46 6.36 12.35
C ASN A 61 2.47 7.52 12.27
N ALA A 62 2.32 8.30 13.34
CA ALA A 62 1.47 9.49 13.37
C ALA A 62 1.96 10.55 12.38
N PHE A 63 3.28 10.73 12.24
CA PHE A 63 3.87 11.64 11.26
C PHE A 63 3.55 11.23 9.82
N VAL A 64 3.84 9.99 9.42
CA VAL A 64 3.56 9.55 8.04
C VAL A 64 2.05 9.49 7.74
N THR A 65 1.23 9.20 8.75
CA THR A 65 -0.24 9.29 8.64
C THR A 65 -0.69 10.72 8.41
N ALA A 66 -0.10 11.70 9.09
CA ALA A 66 -0.40 13.10 8.87
C ALA A 66 0.01 13.54 7.46
N GLU A 67 1.18 13.11 6.97
CA GLU A 67 1.64 13.39 5.60
C GLU A 67 0.71 12.79 4.54
N ALA A 68 0.28 11.53 4.71
CA ALA A 68 -0.67 10.87 3.80
C ALA A 68 -2.04 11.56 3.76
N ASN A 69 -2.43 12.25 4.85
CA ASN A 69 -3.68 12.98 4.96
C ASN A 69 -3.54 14.49 4.71
N ARG A 70 -2.38 14.97 4.23
CA ARG A 70 -2.22 16.39 3.88
C ARG A 70 -3.21 16.78 2.76
N PRO A 71 -3.78 17.99 2.80
CA PRO A 71 -4.65 18.48 1.72
C PRO A 71 -3.95 18.37 0.35
N GLY A 72 -4.61 17.70 -0.59
CA GLY A 72 -4.07 17.45 -1.94
C GLY A 72 -3.34 16.12 -2.11
N ALA A 73 -3.00 15.40 -1.03
CA ALA A 73 -2.39 14.08 -1.13
C ALA A 73 -3.36 13.10 -1.80
N LEU A 74 -2.83 12.18 -2.60
CA LEU A 74 -3.64 11.26 -3.41
C LEU A 74 -4.50 10.32 -2.54
N THR A 75 -4.06 10.08 -1.31
CA THR A 75 -4.71 9.16 -0.37
C THR A 75 -5.48 9.86 0.74
N ALA A 76 -5.54 11.20 0.72
CA ALA A 76 -6.24 11.99 1.73
C ALA A 76 -7.73 11.66 1.76
N GLY A 77 -8.26 11.35 2.94
CA GLY A 77 -9.67 11.05 3.13
C GLY A 77 -10.11 9.65 2.70
N LEU A 78 -9.19 8.81 2.22
CA LEU A 78 -9.48 7.40 1.92
C LEU A 78 -9.57 6.53 3.18
N GLY A 79 -9.15 7.04 4.35
CA GLY A 79 -9.19 6.25 5.60
C GLY A 79 -8.21 5.08 5.63
N VAL A 80 -7.13 5.17 4.85
CA VAL A 80 -6.03 4.21 4.86
C VAL A 80 -5.14 4.46 6.08
N GLU A 81 -4.79 3.39 6.79
CA GLU A 81 -3.82 3.44 7.88
C GLU A 81 -2.39 3.40 7.32
N TRP A 82 -1.46 4.12 7.96
CA TRP A 82 -0.08 4.28 7.51
C TRP A 82 0.93 4.03 8.62
N TYR A 83 2.03 3.39 8.26
CA TYR A 83 3.12 3.04 9.16
C TYR A 83 4.44 3.52 8.57
N ALA A 84 5.32 4.04 9.42
CA ALA A 84 6.66 4.39 9.01
C ALA A 84 7.49 3.11 8.79
N ILE A 85 8.24 3.03 7.68
CA ILE A 85 9.24 1.97 7.49
C ILE A 85 10.48 2.34 8.29
N ALA A 86 10.38 2.19 9.60
CA ALA A 86 11.43 2.56 10.54
C ALA A 86 11.41 1.70 11.79
N SER A 87 12.54 1.62 12.48
CA SER A 87 12.70 0.88 13.74
C SER A 87 13.05 1.81 14.89
N THR A 88 12.51 1.49 16.07
CA THR A 88 13.00 2.01 17.36
C THR A 88 13.71 0.90 18.13
N ALA A 89 14.17 1.17 19.35
CA ALA A 89 14.86 0.19 20.19
C ALA A 89 14.10 -1.12 20.44
N THR A 90 12.77 -1.09 20.35
CA THR A 90 11.90 -2.20 20.77
C THR A 90 10.90 -2.63 19.71
N VAL A 91 10.86 -1.93 18.57
CA VAL A 91 9.96 -2.24 17.47
C VAL A 91 10.75 -2.23 16.18
N ASP A 92 10.84 -3.40 15.57
CA ASP A 92 11.45 -3.60 14.26
C ASP A 92 10.53 -3.06 13.16
N ALA A 93 11.12 -2.49 12.10
CA ALA A 93 10.35 -1.96 10.97
C ALA A 93 9.48 -3.03 10.29
N ARG A 94 9.95 -4.28 10.21
CA ARG A 94 9.18 -5.40 9.64
C ARG A 94 7.94 -5.77 10.46
N ASP A 95 7.95 -5.49 11.75
CA ASP A 95 6.85 -5.75 12.67
C ASP A 95 5.89 -4.54 12.76
N ASN A 96 6.39 -3.34 12.51
CA ASN A 96 5.60 -2.11 12.46
C ASN A 96 4.88 -1.90 11.11
N ALA A 97 5.63 -2.01 10.02
CA ALA A 97 5.19 -1.83 8.64
C ALA A 97 5.08 -3.19 7.96
N VAL A 98 4.11 -3.99 8.41
CA VAL A 98 3.91 -5.38 7.98
C VAL A 98 3.53 -5.43 6.50
N VAL A 99 4.23 -6.29 5.75
CA VAL A 99 4.01 -6.51 4.31
C VAL A 99 3.33 -7.88 4.09
N GLU A 100 2.16 -7.87 3.50
CA GLU A 100 1.34 -9.06 3.20
C GLU A 100 1.19 -9.33 1.70
N GLY A 101 1.79 -8.50 0.84
CA GLY A 101 1.68 -8.62 -0.61
C GLY A 101 2.65 -7.74 -1.38
N LEU A 102 2.21 -7.23 -2.54
CA LEU A 102 2.99 -6.31 -3.36
C LEU A 102 3.22 -4.98 -2.62
N VAL A 103 4.36 -4.35 -2.81
CA VAL A 103 4.60 -2.97 -2.38
C VAL A 103 4.71 -2.10 -3.62
N LEU A 104 3.82 -1.13 -3.75
CA LEU A 104 3.70 -0.25 -4.92
C LEU A 104 3.86 1.21 -4.49
N LEU A 105 4.49 2.02 -5.32
CA LEU A 105 4.35 3.47 -5.22
C LEU A 105 2.91 3.89 -5.54
N LEU A 106 2.55 5.13 -5.19
CA LEU A 106 1.22 5.68 -5.47
C LEU A 106 0.85 5.74 -6.96
N ASN A 107 1.84 5.66 -7.86
CA ASN A 107 1.61 5.54 -9.31
C ASN A 107 1.71 4.11 -9.86
N GLY A 108 1.84 3.11 -9.00
CA GLY A 108 1.82 1.69 -9.38
C GLY A 108 3.17 1.10 -9.70
N THR A 109 4.22 1.91 -9.65
CA THR A 109 5.58 1.39 -9.79
C THR A 109 5.85 0.41 -8.66
N ARG A 110 6.24 -0.82 -9.03
CA ARG A 110 6.49 -1.87 -8.04
C ARG A 110 7.84 -1.68 -7.36
N ILE A 111 7.81 -1.62 -6.03
CA ILE A 111 8.97 -1.58 -5.15
C ILE A 111 9.38 -3.00 -4.75
N ALA A 112 8.42 -3.81 -4.32
CA ALA A 112 8.66 -5.18 -3.88
C ALA A 112 7.48 -6.10 -4.21
N THR A 113 7.73 -7.40 -4.26
CA THR A 113 6.77 -8.46 -4.54
C THR A 113 6.29 -9.20 -3.29
N SER A 114 7.00 -9.06 -2.17
CA SER A 114 6.69 -9.69 -0.89
C SER A 114 7.48 -9.05 0.25
N ALA A 115 7.20 -9.44 1.50
CA ALA A 115 8.02 -9.08 2.65
C ALA A 115 9.49 -9.52 2.50
N ALA A 116 9.73 -10.73 1.98
CA ALA A 116 11.07 -11.26 1.78
C ALA A 116 11.86 -10.42 0.75
N ASP A 117 11.18 -9.97 -0.31
CA ASP A 117 11.76 -9.10 -1.35
C ASP A 117 12.01 -7.68 -0.83
N LEU A 118 11.15 -7.15 0.06
CA LEU A 118 11.43 -5.84 0.67
C LEU A 118 12.64 -5.91 1.62
N TRP A 119 12.77 -7.00 2.38
CA TRP A 119 13.74 -7.16 3.48
C TRP A 119 14.95 -8.04 3.13
N ASP A 120 15.31 -8.19 1.85
CA ASP A 120 16.57 -8.81 1.43
C ASP A 120 17.69 -7.79 1.14
N GLY A 121 17.35 -6.49 1.25
CA GLY A 121 18.25 -5.36 0.97
C GLY A 121 18.23 -4.87 -0.48
N LEU A 122 17.47 -5.49 -1.38
CA LEU A 122 17.33 -5.07 -2.77
C LEU A 122 15.84 -4.84 -3.10
N ILE A 123 15.51 -3.64 -3.57
CA ILE A 123 14.15 -3.33 -4.05
C ILE A 123 14.15 -3.20 -5.57
N GLY A 124 12.99 -3.42 -6.18
CA GLY A 124 12.83 -3.35 -7.63
C GLY A 124 12.90 -1.93 -8.20
N PHE A 125 12.60 -0.91 -7.38
CA PHE A 125 12.64 0.50 -7.77
C PHE A 125 12.81 1.40 -6.54
N GLN A 126 13.26 2.63 -6.76
CA GLN A 126 13.53 3.60 -5.69
C GLN A 126 12.28 4.38 -5.22
N PHE A 127 12.23 4.75 -3.93
CA PHE A 127 11.09 5.43 -3.27
C PHE A 127 10.97 6.94 -3.56
N ARG A 128 11.42 7.45 -4.70
CA ARG A 128 11.59 8.91 -4.96
C ARG A 128 10.31 9.71 -5.23
N ARG A 129 9.18 9.27 -4.69
CA ARG A 129 7.87 9.89 -4.93
C ARG A 129 7.10 10.03 -3.65
N ASP A 130 6.47 11.19 -3.49
CA ASP A 130 5.79 11.57 -2.27
C ASP A 130 4.30 11.28 -2.27
N GLN A 131 3.60 11.74 -1.23
CA GLN A 131 2.15 11.55 -1.08
C GLN A 131 1.30 12.22 -2.18
N PHE A 132 1.91 13.10 -2.98
CA PHE A 132 1.29 13.79 -4.11
C PHE A 132 1.69 13.15 -5.46
N ASP A 133 2.50 12.09 -5.45
CA ASP A 133 3.21 11.52 -6.60
C ASP A 133 4.25 12.48 -7.22
N ASP A 134 4.68 13.50 -6.50
CA ASP A 134 5.73 14.40 -6.95
C ASP A 134 7.11 13.78 -6.74
N PHE A 135 8.02 14.05 -7.67
CA PHE A 135 9.39 13.54 -7.58
C PHE A 135 10.16 14.29 -6.50
N ILE A 136 10.68 13.55 -5.53
CA ILE A 136 11.59 14.09 -4.53
C ILE A 136 13.01 14.06 -5.09
N GLY A 137 13.76 15.15 -4.86
CA GLY A 137 15.19 15.23 -5.12
C GLY A 137 15.99 14.17 -4.35
N ILE A 138 17.31 14.26 -4.32
CA ILE A 138 18.13 13.32 -3.53
C ILE A 138 17.91 13.64 -2.03
N ALA A 139 17.48 12.65 -1.24
CA ALA A 139 17.21 12.85 0.18
C ALA A 139 17.68 11.68 1.06
N ASN A 140 18.08 12.03 2.28
CA ASN A 140 18.21 11.08 3.38
C ASN A 140 16.82 10.76 3.93
N VAL A 141 16.63 9.51 4.32
CA VAL A 141 15.37 9.02 4.88
C VAL A 141 15.65 8.31 6.19
N TRP A 142 14.98 8.70 7.27
CA TRP A 142 15.09 8.00 8.54
C TRP A 142 14.54 6.59 8.42
N THR A 143 15.34 5.62 8.88
CA THR A 143 14.94 4.21 8.91
C THR A 143 15.28 3.61 10.27
N GLY A 144 16.51 3.79 10.77
CA GLY A 144 16.95 3.09 11.98
C GLY A 144 16.99 1.57 11.83
N THR A 145 16.96 1.08 10.59
CA THR A 145 16.65 -0.31 10.24
C THR A 145 17.80 -0.91 9.43
N ASN A 146 18.09 -2.20 9.65
CA ASN A 146 19.01 -2.97 8.83
C ASN A 146 18.30 -3.53 7.58
N THR A 147 19.03 -4.22 6.70
CA THR A 147 18.42 -4.80 5.49
C THR A 147 17.41 -5.90 5.78
N ALA A 148 17.46 -6.54 6.95
CA ALA A 148 16.53 -7.59 7.38
C ALA A 148 15.24 -7.05 8.05
N GLY A 149 15.06 -5.72 8.06
CA GLY A 149 13.89 -5.08 8.63
C GLY A 149 13.91 -4.95 10.16
N GLU A 150 15.08 -5.11 10.78
CA GLU A 150 15.26 -5.05 12.23
C GLU A 150 15.91 -3.73 12.65
N ALA A 151 15.70 -3.35 13.91
CA ALA A 151 16.42 -2.24 14.53
C ALA A 151 17.93 -2.39 14.32
N TYR A 152 18.57 -1.36 13.78
CA TYR A 152 20.00 -1.46 13.49
C TYR A 152 20.84 -1.23 14.74
N HIS A 153 21.79 -2.14 14.97
CA HIS A 153 22.78 -2.07 16.03
C HIS A 153 24.17 -2.02 15.41
N VAL A 154 24.96 -1.00 15.78
CA VAL A 154 26.38 -0.91 15.38
C VAL A 154 27.29 -1.77 16.25
N SER A 155 26.82 -2.10 17.45
CA SER A 155 27.44 -3.09 18.34
C SER A 155 26.39 -3.67 19.29
N ALA A 156 26.78 -4.67 20.10
CA ALA A 156 25.89 -5.34 21.04
C ALA A 156 25.22 -4.39 22.07
N THR A 157 25.78 -3.21 22.32
CA THR A 157 25.27 -2.24 23.30
C THR A 157 24.85 -0.91 22.68
N GLN A 158 24.90 -0.79 21.35
CA GLN A 158 24.80 0.50 20.68
C GLN A 158 23.86 0.41 19.49
N GLY A 159 22.68 0.99 19.67
CA GLY A 159 21.67 1.12 18.63
C GLY A 159 21.86 2.35 17.76
N ALA A 160 21.63 2.19 16.48
CA ALA A 160 21.44 3.27 15.52
C ALA A 160 20.00 3.29 14.98
N TYR A 161 19.05 2.79 15.77
CA TYR A 161 17.61 2.93 15.56
C TYR A 161 17.14 4.36 15.89
N LEU A 162 15.87 4.66 15.62
CA LEU A 162 15.27 5.96 15.96
C LEU A 162 15.02 6.08 17.46
N GLY A 163 15.18 7.29 18.00
CA GLY A 163 15.14 7.54 19.43
C GLY A 163 16.34 6.98 20.18
N THR A 164 17.44 6.72 19.48
CA THR A 164 18.68 6.28 20.12
C THR A 164 19.29 7.37 20.99
N ASP A 165 19.82 6.98 22.15
CA ASP A 165 20.68 7.82 22.99
C ASP A 165 22.10 7.94 22.42
N TRP A 166 22.40 7.25 21.31
CA TRP A 166 23.65 7.38 20.60
C TRP A 166 23.69 8.66 19.74
N ILE A 167 24.90 9.06 19.32
CA ILE A 167 25.11 10.32 18.59
C ILE A 167 24.53 10.29 17.16
N SER A 168 24.13 9.11 16.65
CA SER A 168 23.59 8.99 15.29
C SER A 168 22.57 7.86 15.15
N ALA A 169 21.56 8.09 14.32
CA ALA A 169 20.59 7.11 13.88
C ALA A 169 20.80 6.79 12.39
N THR A 170 20.30 5.64 11.94
CA THR A 170 20.49 5.15 10.57
C THR A 170 19.55 5.86 9.62
N VAL A 171 20.10 6.25 8.47
CA VAL A 171 19.34 6.76 7.33
C VAL A 171 19.56 5.87 6.11
N GLY A 172 18.52 5.75 5.30
CA GLY A 172 18.56 5.26 3.93
C GLY A 172 18.55 6.40 2.91
N TYR A 173 18.56 6.02 1.64
CA TYR A 173 18.57 6.92 0.49
C TYR A 173 17.40 6.62 -0.46
N ASP A 174 16.52 7.61 -0.63
CA ASP A 174 15.33 7.50 -1.48
C ASP A 174 15.64 7.20 -2.95
N TYR A 175 16.85 7.50 -3.41
CA TYR A 175 17.31 7.37 -4.79
C TYR A 175 18.04 6.06 -5.12
N THR A 176 18.16 5.16 -4.15
CA THR A 176 18.83 3.87 -4.34
C THR A 176 17.85 2.72 -4.24
N ALA A 177 18.17 1.63 -4.95
CA ALA A 177 17.42 0.38 -4.89
C ALA A 177 18.25 -0.79 -4.30
N GLY A 178 19.54 -0.54 -4.02
CA GLY A 178 20.40 -1.46 -3.29
C GLY A 178 20.31 -1.26 -1.77
N PRO A 179 21.16 -1.92 -0.96
CA PRO A 179 21.04 -1.95 0.51
C PRO A 179 20.95 -0.58 1.18
N SER A 180 21.56 0.43 0.55
CA SER A 180 21.55 1.81 1.02
C SER A 180 20.17 2.48 0.97
N TRP A 181 19.15 1.87 0.37
CA TRP A 181 17.78 2.39 0.40
C TRP A 181 17.26 2.41 1.84
N VAL A 182 17.63 1.43 2.65
CA VAL A 182 17.25 1.34 4.06
C VAL A 182 18.42 1.62 5.00
N GLN A 183 19.64 1.27 4.61
CA GLN A 183 20.83 1.36 5.45
C GLN A 183 22.01 1.97 4.66
N GLY A 184 22.00 3.29 4.49
CA GLY A 184 22.98 4.02 3.69
C GLY A 184 24.05 4.75 4.53
N ALA A 185 23.62 5.46 5.56
CA ALA A 185 24.51 6.28 6.40
C ALA A 185 23.94 6.48 7.80
N PHE A 186 24.56 7.38 8.54
CA PHE A 186 24.10 7.82 9.85
C PHE A 186 23.98 9.34 9.87
N ASP A 187 22.95 9.84 10.53
CA ASP A 187 22.73 11.26 10.79
C ASP A 187 22.48 11.49 12.29
N ALA A 188 22.76 12.70 12.78
CA ALA A 188 22.48 13.04 14.17
C ALA A 188 20.96 13.06 14.41
N PRO A 189 20.41 12.46 15.50
CA PRO A 189 18.96 12.28 15.63
C PRO A 189 18.15 13.58 15.60
N GLY A 190 18.76 14.74 15.90
CA GLY A 190 18.11 16.05 15.81
C GLY A 190 18.02 16.65 14.39
N THR A 191 18.60 16.03 13.37
CA THR A 191 18.46 16.49 11.98
C THR A 191 17.10 16.11 11.42
N HIS A 192 16.58 16.92 10.51
CA HIS A 192 15.26 16.69 9.93
C HIS A 192 15.42 15.99 8.58
N ASN A 193 15.00 14.72 8.52
CA ASN A 193 15.00 13.92 7.30
C ASN A 193 13.59 13.41 7.00
N ARG A 194 13.42 12.85 5.81
CA ARG A 194 12.14 12.30 5.34
C ARG A 194 11.90 10.91 5.95
N PHE A 195 10.71 10.35 5.76
CA PHE A 195 10.36 8.98 6.14
C PHE A 195 9.77 8.24 4.95
N TYR A 196 9.96 6.92 4.88
CA TYR A 196 9.11 6.10 4.03
C TYR A 196 7.82 5.75 4.79
N ALA A 197 6.71 5.80 4.09
CA ALA A 197 5.40 5.40 4.57
C ALA A 197 4.97 4.11 3.86
N LEU A 198 4.34 3.20 4.58
CA LEU A 198 3.69 2.00 4.06
C LEU A 198 2.25 1.96 4.53
N SER A 199 1.30 1.68 3.65
CA SER A 199 -0.09 1.52 4.03
C SER A 199 -0.33 0.19 4.73
N ALA A 200 -1.43 0.10 5.49
CA ALA A 200 -2.09 -1.18 5.77
C ALA A 200 -2.40 -1.94 4.45
N PRO A 201 -2.57 -3.27 4.51
CA PRO A 201 -2.87 -4.08 3.31
C PRO A 201 -4.18 -3.65 2.66
N LEU A 202 -4.12 -3.45 1.34
CA LEU A 202 -5.24 -3.14 0.47
C LEU A 202 -5.52 -4.34 -0.42
N THR A 203 -6.77 -4.47 -0.88
CA THR A 203 -7.17 -5.55 -1.79
C THR A 203 -7.70 -4.96 -3.09
N ALA A 204 -7.12 -5.39 -4.22
CA ALA A 204 -7.55 -4.96 -5.53
C ALA A 204 -8.99 -5.38 -5.78
N VAL A 205 -9.86 -4.42 -6.08
CA VAL A 205 -11.28 -4.66 -6.33
C VAL A 205 -11.54 -4.89 -7.83
N PRO A 206 -12.55 -5.69 -8.19
CA PRO A 206 -12.93 -5.83 -9.59
C PRO A 206 -13.34 -4.47 -10.19
N LEU A 207 -12.82 -4.13 -11.37
CA LEU A 207 -13.35 -3.01 -12.15
C LEU A 207 -14.87 -3.21 -12.34
N PRO A 208 -15.72 -2.21 -12.07
CA PRO A 208 -17.14 -2.34 -12.29
C PRO A 208 -17.43 -2.75 -13.74
N ALA A 209 -18.21 -3.82 -13.92
CA ALA A 209 -18.58 -4.36 -15.24
C ALA A 209 -19.30 -3.36 -16.18
N ALA A 210 -19.63 -2.15 -15.68
CA ALA A 210 -20.23 -1.07 -16.44
C ALA A 210 -19.36 -0.54 -17.60
N LEU A 211 -18.04 -0.73 -17.58
CA LEU A 211 -17.15 -0.33 -18.69
C LEU A 211 -17.29 -1.20 -19.94
N TRP A 212 -17.81 -2.43 -19.81
CA TRP A 212 -18.07 -3.29 -20.97
C TRP A 212 -19.46 -3.04 -21.61
N GLY A 213 -20.37 -2.34 -20.90
CA GLY A 213 -21.75 -2.13 -21.34
C GLY A 213 -21.98 -0.98 -22.32
N LEU A 214 -21.04 -0.04 -22.45
CA LEU A 214 -21.21 1.12 -23.34
C LEU A 214 -21.01 0.79 -24.83
N GLY A 215 -20.37 -0.35 -25.16
CA GLY A 215 -20.15 -0.79 -26.54
C GLY A 215 -21.35 -1.48 -27.20
N SER A 216 -22.27 -2.08 -26.43
CA SER A 216 -23.39 -2.85 -26.98
C SER A 216 -24.70 -2.06 -27.10
N GLY A 217 -24.86 -0.95 -26.37
CA GLY A 217 -26.06 -0.10 -26.42
C GLY A 217 -26.22 0.73 -27.69
N VAL A 218 -25.11 1.16 -28.33
CA VAL A 218 -25.16 2.01 -29.54
C VAL A 218 -25.51 1.20 -30.79
N ALA A 219 -25.12 -0.08 -30.86
CA ALA A 219 -25.46 -0.95 -31.99
C ALA A 219 -26.97 -1.26 -32.08
N ALA A 220 -27.66 -1.39 -30.93
CA ALA A 220 -29.10 -1.66 -30.91
C ALA A 220 -29.96 -0.47 -31.36
N LEU A 221 -29.49 0.78 -31.17
CA LEU A 221 -30.22 1.97 -31.64
C LEU A 221 -30.01 2.27 -33.14
N ALA A 222 -28.90 1.82 -33.72
CA ALA A 222 -28.60 2.00 -35.14
C ALA A 222 -29.41 1.06 -36.06
N LEU A 223 -29.76 -0.15 -35.59
CA LEU A 223 -30.56 -1.10 -36.37
C LEU A 223 -32.07 -0.82 -36.38
N ARG A 224 -32.59 0.03 -35.48
CA ARG A 224 -34.04 0.34 -35.43
C ARG A 224 -34.49 1.44 -36.41
N ARG A 225 -33.57 2.08 -37.14
CA ARG A 225 -33.89 3.19 -38.06
C ARG A 225 -33.98 2.82 -39.55
N ARG A 226 -33.87 1.55 -39.93
CA ARG A 226 -33.92 1.13 -41.35
C ARG A 226 -34.94 0.02 -41.63
N THR A 227 -36.22 0.25 -41.37
CA THR A 227 -37.30 -0.50 -42.04
C THR A 227 -38.61 0.30 -42.07
N THR A 228 -38.71 1.33 -42.92
CA THR A 228 -40.00 1.75 -43.52
C THR A 228 -39.81 2.73 -44.68
N ALA A 229 -39.63 2.19 -45.88
CA ALA A 229 -39.99 2.73 -47.21
C ALA A 229 -39.55 1.65 -48.20
N THR A 230 -40.37 1.01 -49.03
CA THR A 230 -41.55 1.33 -49.87
C THR A 230 -42.23 -0.04 -50.22
N PRO A 231 -43.27 -0.25 -51.08
CA PRO A 231 -43.86 0.58 -52.15
C PRO A 231 -45.40 0.45 -52.38
N ARG A 232 -45.94 1.19 -53.37
CA ARG A 232 -46.94 0.83 -54.42
C ARG A 232 -47.38 2.16 -55.07
N GLY A 233 -47.37 2.37 -56.39
CA GLY A 233 -47.70 1.47 -57.49
C GLY A 233 -49.13 1.75 -57.95
N ALA A 234 -49.30 2.78 -58.79
CA ALA A 234 -50.35 2.95 -59.80
C ALA A 234 -49.91 4.06 -60.76
#